data_AF-A0A1V6DAD8-F1
#
_entry.id   AF-A0A1V6DAD8-F1
#
_cell.length_a   1.000
_cell.length_b   1.000
_cell.length_c   1.000
_cell.angle_alpha   90.00
_cell.angle_beta   90.00
_cell.angle_gamma   90.00
#
_symmetry.space_group_name_H-M   'P 1'
#
loop_
_entity.id
_entity.type
_entity.pdbx_description
1 polymer ?
#
loop_
_entity_poly.entity_id
_entity_poly.type
_entity_poly.pdbx_seq_one_letter_code
_entity_poly.pdbx_strand_id
1 'polypeptide(L)'
;MAIDLAAEATRLKAVMDTVGNVNIFISEGAGVEAIVAEMQAKGQEVPRDAFGHIKLDAINPGKWFGEQFAKMLGAEKTLVQKSGYFARAAAANIDDLRLIKSCTDLAVECALRREGGVIGHDEDKNNILRPIEFPRIKGGKPFNIDLPWFGQLLKSIGQTQGAKMSVKH
;
A
#
# COMPACT_ATOMS: atom_id res chain seq x y z
N MET A 1 -9.46 3.35 -2.26
CA MET A 1 -10.08 4.30 -3.21
C MET A 1 -10.55 3.49 -4.39
N ALA A 2 -11.77 3.71 -4.87
CA ALA A 2 -12.25 3.06 -6.09
C ALA A 2 -11.40 3.54 -7.27
N ILE A 3 -11.08 2.63 -8.19
CA ILE A 3 -10.33 2.95 -9.40
C ILE A 3 -11.12 2.48 -10.61
N ASP A 4 -11.31 3.38 -11.57
CA ASP A 4 -11.78 3.02 -12.91
C ASP A 4 -10.57 2.67 -13.77
N LEU A 5 -10.36 1.38 -14.00
CA LEU A 5 -9.21 0.90 -14.77
C LEU A 5 -9.27 1.33 -16.23
N ALA A 6 -10.46 1.48 -16.82
CA ALA A 6 -10.61 1.88 -18.20
C ALA A 6 -10.25 3.36 -18.38
N ALA A 7 -10.79 4.22 -17.52
CA ALA A 7 -10.45 5.63 -17.51
C ALA A 7 -8.96 5.86 -17.22
N GLU A 8 -8.40 5.11 -16.27
CA GLU A 8 -6.98 5.20 -15.94
C GLU A 8 -6.10 4.72 -17.10
N ALA A 9 -6.49 3.66 -17.81
CA ALA A 9 -5.78 3.22 -19.01
C ALA A 9 -5.81 4.27 -20.13
N THR A 10 -6.94 4.94 -20.36
CA THR A 10 -7.02 6.05 -21.33
C THR A 10 -6.05 7.17 -20.97
N ARG A 11 -6.01 7.56 -19.69
CA ARG A 11 -5.09 8.57 -19.20
C ARG A 11 -3.63 8.16 -19.39
N LEU A 12 -3.27 6.96 -18.97
CA LEU A 12 -1.90 6.46 -19.08
C LEU A 12 -1.49 6.23 -20.54
N LYS A 13 -2.42 5.88 -21.43
CA LYS A 13 -2.16 5.77 -22.87
C LYS A 13 -1.75 7.12 -23.47
N ALA A 14 -2.43 8.21 -23.11
CA ALA A 14 -2.02 9.54 -23.54
C ALA A 14 -0.60 9.92 -23.06
N VAL A 15 -0.23 9.51 -21.83
CA VAL A 15 1.14 9.69 -21.32
C VAL A 15 2.13 8.85 -22.13
N MET A 16 1.82 7.59 -22.41
CA MET A 16 2.64 6.71 -23.24
C MET A 16 2.86 7.30 -24.65
N ASP A 17 1.82 7.84 -25.28
CA ASP A 17 1.91 8.43 -26.62
C ASP A 17 2.74 9.73 -26.65
N THR A 18 2.81 10.45 -25.53
CA THR A 18 3.55 11.72 -25.42
C THR A 18 5.00 11.50 -24.98
N VAL A 19 5.23 10.62 -24.01
CA VAL A 19 6.53 10.45 -23.30
C VAL A 19 7.26 9.17 -23.74
N GLY A 20 6.54 8.21 -24.32
CA GLY A 20 7.07 6.91 -24.75
C GLY A 20 7.20 5.86 -23.64
N ASN A 21 6.83 6.18 -22.39
CA ASN A 21 6.78 5.22 -21.28
C ASN A 21 5.86 5.70 -20.14
N VAL A 22 5.43 4.76 -19.29
CA VAL A 22 4.74 5.04 -18.02
C VAL A 22 5.33 4.18 -16.90
N ASN A 23 5.39 4.75 -15.69
CA ASN A 23 5.75 4.01 -14.48
C ASN A 23 4.52 3.91 -13.58
N ILE A 24 4.17 2.69 -13.17
CA ILE A 24 2.99 2.42 -12.35
C ILE A 24 3.45 1.85 -11.01
N PHE A 25 3.09 2.51 -9.92
CA PHE A 25 3.35 2.05 -8.55
C PHE A 25 2.09 1.41 -7.98
N ILE A 26 2.22 0.18 -7.50
CA ILE A 26 1.09 -0.63 -7.03
C ILE A 26 1.47 -1.18 -5.66
N SER A 27 0.63 -0.93 -4.65
CA SER A 27 0.80 -1.55 -3.34
C SER A 27 0.43 -3.04 -3.42
N GLU A 28 1.07 -3.86 -2.59
CA GLU A 28 0.89 -5.32 -2.63
C GLU A 28 -0.56 -5.77 -2.45
N GLY A 29 -1.34 -5.05 -1.65
CA GLY A 29 -2.76 -5.31 -1.43
C GLY A 29 -3.72 -4.67 -2.43
N ALA A 30 -3.23 -3.92 -3.42
CA ALA A 30 -4.10 -3.26 -4.39
C ALA A 30 -4.77 -4.29 -5.32
N GLY A 31 -6.06 -4.11 -5.58
CA GLY A 31 -6.80 -4.87 -6.59
C GLY A 31 -6.99 -6.36 -6.30
N VAL A 32 -6.63 -6.83 -5.10
CA VAL A 32 -6.75 -8.25 -4.73
C VAL A 32 -8.17 -8.77 -4.91
N GLU A 33 -9.17 -7.99 -4.50
CA GLU A 33 -10.59 -8.34 -4.68
C GLU A 33 -10.96 -8.47 -6.16
N ALA A 34 -10.46 -7.58 -7.02
CA ALA A 34 -10.72 -7.64 -8.46
C ALA A 34 -10.06 -8.86 -9.11
N ILE A 35 -8.83 -9.19 -8.70
CA ILE A 35 -8.13 -10.38 -9.20
C ILE A 35 -8.85 -11.66 -8.76
N VAL A 36 -9.27 -11.72 -7.49
CA VAL A 36 -10.02 -12.85 -6.94
C VAL A 36 -11.35 -13.03 -7.68
N ALA A 37 -12.09 -11.94 -7.91
CA ALA A 37 -13.35 -11.98 -8.65
C ALA A 37 -13.16 -12.48 -10.09
N GLU A 38 -12.11 -12.05 -10.78
CA GLU A 38 -11.79 -12.52 -12.13
C GLU A 38 -11.38 -14.01 -12.14
N MET A 39 -10.53 -14.44 -11.20
CA MET A 39 -10.15 -15.84 -11.05
C MET A 39 -11.38 -16.72 -10.84
N GLN A 40 -12.28 -16.31 -9.94
CA GLN A 40 -13.54 -17.01 -9.68
C GLN A 40 -14.46 -17.03 -10.91
N ALA A 41 -14.59 -15.92 -11.64
CA ALA A 41 -15.38 -15.86 -12.87
C ALA A 41 -14.83 -16.79 -13.96
N LYS A 42 -13.52 -17.05 -13.95
CA LYS A 42 -12.83 -18.00 -14.83
C LYS A 42 -12.81 -19.44 -14.28
N GLY A 43 -13.43 -19.70 -13.13
CA GLY A 43 -13.44 -21.02 -12.48
C GLY A 43 -12.08 -21.44 -11.92
N GLN A 44 -11.17 -20.50 -11.69
CA GLN A 44 -9.84 -20.76 -11.13
C GLN A 44 -9.88 -20.78 -9.61
N GLU A 45 -9.11 -21.68 -9.01
CA GLU A 45 -9.00 -21.79 -7.55
C GLU A 45 -8.21 -20.61 -6.97
N VAL A 46 -8.74 -19.99 -5.91
CA VAL A 46 -8.11 -18.86 -5.23
C VAL A 46 -7.21 -19.40 -4.12
N PRO A 47 -5.87 -19.26 -4.23
CA PRO A 47 -4.96 -19.82 -3.25
C PRO A 47 -5.13 -19.12 -1.90
N ARG A 48 -5.37 -19.92 -0.85
CA ARG A 48 -5.47 -19.46 0.54
C ARG A 48 -4.35 -20.03 1.40
N ASP A 49 -3.99 -19.31 2.46
CA ASP A 49 -3.08 -19.77 3.49
C ASP A 49 -3.78 -20.64 4.53
N ALA A 50 -3.01 -21.16 5.50
CA ALA A 50 -3.52 -22.02 6.56
C ALA A 50 -4.54 -21.32 7.47
N PHE A 51 -4.65 -19.99 7.41
CA PHE A 51 -5.59 -19.16 8.16
C PHE A 51 -6.81 -18.74 7.31
N GLY A 52 -6.88 -19.21 6.06
CA GLY A 52 -7.96 -18.87 5.12
C GLY A 52 -7.80 -17.51 4.44
N HIS A 53 -6.70 -16.79 4.68
CA HIS A 53 -6.39 -15.55 3.98
C HIS A 53 -5.91 -15.82 2.56
N ILE A 54 -6.14 -14.87 1.66
CA ILE A 54 -5.70 -14.96 0.28
C ILE A 54 -4.16 -14.88 0.22
N LYS A 55 -3.49 -15.84 -0.45
CA LYS A 55 -2.04 -15.81 -0.66
C LYS A 55 -1.68 -14.79 -1.74
N LEU A 56 -1.41 -13.55 -1.34
CA LEU A 56 -1.01 -12.46 -2.24
C LEU A 56 0.22 -12.82 -3.08
N ASP A 57 1.20 -13.51 -2.50
CA ASP A 57 2.39 -13.99 -3.21
C ASP A 57 2.05 -14.92 -4.38
N ALA A 58 1.05 -15.79 -4.21
CA ALA A 58 0.63 -16.75 -5.23
C ALA A 58 -0.15 -16.09 -6.37
N ILE A 59 -0.90 -15.02 -6.06
CA ILE A 59 -1.71 -14.29 -7.04
C ILE A 59 -0.88 -13.26 -7.81
N ASN A 60 0.19 -12.76 -7.20
CA ASN A 60 1.13 -11.80 -7.78
C ASN A 60 0.44 -10.59 -8.44
N PRO A 61 -0.17 -9.68 -7.65
CA PRO A 61 -0.92 -8.53 -8.17
C PRO A 61 -0.12 -7.67 -9.14
N GLY A 62 1.17 -7.44 -8.86
CA GLY A 62 2.05 -6.66 -9.75
C GLY A 62 2.18 -7.26 -11.15
N LYS A 63 2.26 -8.59 -11.27
CA LYS A 63 2.28 -9.26 -12.58
C LYS A 63 0.93 -9.14 -13.28
N TRP A 64 -0.16 -9.42 -12.57
CA TRP A 64 -1.51 -9.32 -13.13
C TRP A 64 -1.79 -7.91 -13.66
N PHE A 65 -1.53 -6.87 -12.86
CA PHE A 65 -1.72 -5.48 -13.28
C PHE A 65 -0.79 -5.11 -14.44
N GLY A 66 0.46 -5.57 -14.41
CA GLY A 66 1.40 -5.39 -15.52
C GLY A 66 0.85 -5.95 -16.83
N GLU A 67 0.30 -7.16 -16.82
CA GLU A 67 -0.29 -7.79 -18.00
C GLU A 67 -1.55 -7.09 -18.50
N GLN A 68 -2.43 -6.64 -17.60
CA GLN A 68 -3.65 -5.91 -17.97
C GLN A 68 -3.30 -4.55 -18.60
N PHE A 69 -2.50 -3.74 -17.91
CA PHE A 69 -2.12 -2.43 -18.41
C PHE A 69 -1.26 -2.53 -19.68
N ALA A 70 -0.37 -3.52 -19.80
CA ALA A 70 0.39 -3.71 -21.04
C ALA A 70 -0.52 -3.85 -22.27
N LYS A 71 -1.60 -4.65 -22.16
CA LYS A 71 -2.59 -4.79 -23.22
C LYS A 71 -3.37 -3.51 -23.46
N MET A 72 -3.85 -2.87 -22.40
CA MET A 72 -4.68 -1.66 -22.51
C MET A 72 -3.90 -0.46 -23.07
N LEU A 73 -2.60 -0.36 -22.79
CA LEU A 73 -1.73 0.70 -23.30
C LEU A 73 -1.10 0.38 -24.67
N GLY A 74 -1.17 -0.87 -25.12
CA GLY A 74 -0.41 -1.35 -26.28
C GLY A 74 1.10 -1.28 -26.04
N ALA A 75 1.55 -1.60 -24.82
CA ALA A 75 2.97 -1.56 -24.47
C ALA A 75 3.70 -2.77 -25.07
N GLU A 76 4.68 -2.52 -25.93
CA GLU A 76 5.52 -3.57 -26.53
C GLU A 76 6.47 -4.23 -25.52
N LYS A 77 6.88 -3.47 -24.50
CA LYS A 77 7.80 -3.91 -23.46
C LYS A 77 7.24 -3.56 -22.08
N THR A 78 7.21 -4.54 -21.21
CA THR A 78 6.76 -4.39 -19.82
C THR A 78 7.82 -4.95 -18.87
N LEU A 79 8.14 -4.20 -17.82
CA LEU A 79 9.05 -4.62 -16.75
C LEU A 79 8.32 -4.53 -15.42
N VAL A 80 8.18 -5.66 -14.73
CA VAL A 80 7.58 -5.72 -13.38
C VAL A 80 8.69 -5.91 -12.36
N GLN A 81 8.83 -4.97 -11.43
CA GLN A 81 9.85 -5.00 -10.38
C GLN A 81 9.21 -5.11 -9.00
N LYS A 82 9.61 -6.12 -8.24
CA LYS A 82 9.22 -6.28 -6.83
C LYS A 82 10.36 -5.81 -5.94
N SER A 83 10.22 -4.63 -5.35
CA SER A 83 11.23 -4.04 -4.47
C SER A 83 11.14 -4.50 -3.01
N GLY A 84 10.14 -5.32 -2.64
CA GLY A 84 9.82 -5.62 -1.25
C GLY A 84 10.97 -6.19 -0.41
N TYR A 85 11.83 -7.05 -0.98
CA TYR A 85 13.02 -7.54 -0.25
C TYR A 85 14.08 -6.44 -0.08
N PHE A 86 14.37 -5.70 -1.15
CA PHE A 86 15.34 -4.60 -1.12
C PHE A 86 14.91 -3.48 -0.16
N ALA A 87 13.63 -3.09 -0.19
CA ALA A 87 13.09 -2.06 0.69
C ALA A 87 13.17 -2.46 2.17
N ARG A 88 12.94 -3.74 2.50
CA ARG A 88 12.98 -4.24 3.88
C ARG A 88 14.40 -4.54 4.41
N ALA A 89 15.35 -4.79 3.51
CA ALA A 89 16.73 -5.11 3.87
C ALA A 89 17.70 -3.93 3.72
N ALA A 90 17.24 -2.81 3.16
CA ALA A 90 18.02 -1.59 3.05
C ALA A 90 18.40 -1.04 4.44
N ALA A 91 19.58 -0.45 4.54
CA ALA A 91 19.99 0.26 5.75
C ALA A 91 19.03 1.42 6.02
N ALA A 92 18.64 1.57 7.28
CA ALA A 92 17.82 2.69 7.73
C ALA A 92 18.51 4.02 7.45
N ASN A 93 17.76 5.01 6.97
CA ASN A 93 18.28 6.36 6.78
C ASN A 93 18.42 7.09 8.14
N ILE A 94 18.99 8.29 8.14
CA ILE A 94 19.24 9.07 9.36
C ILE A 94 17.94 9.37 10.14
N ASP A 95 16.84 9.66 9.45
CA ASP A 95 15.56 9.98 10.11
C ASP A 95 14.92 8.73 10.72
N ASP A 96 14.99 7.59 10.03
CA ASP A 96 14.57 6.29 10.58
C ASP A 96 15.42 5.91 11.80
N LEU A 97 16.74 6.12 11.74
CA LEU A 97 17.63 5.86 12.88
C LEU A 97 17.28 6.74 14.09
N ARG A 98 16.95 8.02 13.88
CA ARG A 98 16.48 8.92 14.94
C ARG A 98 15.15 8.43 15.52
N LEU A 99 14.21 8.04 14.67
CA LEU A 99 12.93 7.49 15.09
C LEU A 99 13.11 6.22 15.92
N ILE A 100 13.86 5.24 15.42
CA ILE A 100 14.18 3.99 16.11
C ILE A 100 14.78 4.31 17.48
N LYS A 101 15.80 5.17 17.53
CA LYS A 101 16.45 5.54 18.79
C LYS A 101 15.45 6.14 19.79
N SER A 102 14.65 7.11 19.36
CA SER A 102 13.66 7.77 20.23
C SER A 102 12.63 6.78 20.79
N CYS A 103 12.17 5.83 19.96
CA CYS A 103 11.25 4.79 20.39
C CYS A 103 11.92 3.84 21.40
N THR A 104 13.16 3.41 21.14
CA THR A 104 13.87 2.47 22.02
C THR A 104 14.24 3.10 23.35
N ASP A 105 14.69 4.36 23.37
CA ASP A 105 15.03 5.06 24.61
C ASP A 105 13.79 5.14 25.53
N LEU A 106 12.65 5.60 24.99
CA LEU A 106 11.41 5.71 25.74
C LEU A 106 10.88 4.32 26.18
N ALA A 107 11.03 3.29 25.34
CA ALA A 107 10.63 1.93 25.69
C ALA A 107 11.37 1.44 26.95
N VAL A 108 12.68 1.68 27.03
CA VAL A 108 13.50 1.31 28.19
C VAL A 108 13.08 2.09 29.43
N GLU A 109 12.87 3.40 29.31
CA GLU A 109 12.38 4.22 30.44
C GLU A 109 11.03 3.73 30.98
N CYS A 110 10.07 3.46 30.09
CA CYS A 110 8.77 2.92 30.49
C CYS A 110 8.91 1.55 31.16
N ALA A 111 9.76 0.67 30.63
CA ALA A 111 10.02 -0.64 31.24
C ALA A 111 10.58 -0.51 32.67
N LEU A 112 11.52 0.42 32.90
CA LEU A 112 12.07 0.71 34.23
C LEU A 112 11.00 1.25 35.19
N ARG A 113 10.04 2.04 34.69
CA ARG A 113 8.87 2.52 35.45
C ARG A 113 7.73 1.50 35.57
N ARG A 114 7.87 0.30 34.97
CA ARG A 114 6.83 -0.74 34.86
C ARG A 114 5.56 -0.26 34.14
N GLU A 115 5.72 0.63 33.17
CA GLU A 115 4.65 1.10 32.28
C GLU A 115 4.60 0.22 31.03
N GLY A 116 3.47 -0.47 30.81
CA GLY A 116 3.27 -1.33 29.64
C GLY A 116 2.57 -0.63 28.48
N GLY A 117 2.95 -0.96 27.25
CA GLY A 117 2.30 -0.48 26.03
C GLY A 117 3.17 -0.68 24.79
N VAL A 118 2.62 -0.30 23.63
CA VAL A 118 3.36 -0.23 22.36
C VAL A 118 3.86 1.20 22.16
N ILE A 119 5.17 1.40 22.03
CA ILE A 119 5.72 2.73 21.79
C ILE A 119 5.37 3.20 20.37
N GLY A 120 4.76 4.39 20.28
CA GLY A 120 4.41 5.01 19.01
C GLY A 120 3.97 6.45 19.17
N HIS A 121 3.93 7.18 18.05
CA HIS A 121 3.35 8.52 18.00
C HIS A 121 1.82 8.37 17.98
N ASP A 122 1.17 8.75 19.07
CA ASP A 122 -0.27 8.56 19.26
C ASP A 122 -1.05 9.69 18.59
N GLU A 123 -1.68 9.41 17.45
CA GLU A 123 -2.47 10.38 16.68
C GLU A 123 -3.64 10.98 17.49
N ASP A 124 -4.25 10.22 18.41
CA ASP A 124 -5.33 10.72 19.29
C ASP A 124 -4.78 11.63 20.41
N LYS A 125 -3.46 11.68 20.56
CA LYS A 125 -2.73 12.50 21.53
C LYS A 125 -1.71 13.39 20.85
N ASN A 126 -2.12 14.06 19.77
CA ASN A 126 -1.32 15.05 19.04
C ASN A 126 0.03 14.52 18.53
N ASN A 127 0.09 13.25 18.14
CA ASN A 127 1.31 12.58 17.70
C ASN A 127 2.43 12.60 18.75
N ILE A 128 2.10 12.61 20.04
CA ILE A 128 3.12 12.50 21.09
C ILE A 128 3.63 11.05 21.13
N LEU A 129 4.96 10.89 21.18
CA LEU A 129 5.60 9.60 21.39
C LEU A 129 5.33 9.10 22.81
N ARG A 130 4.63 7.97 22.95
CA ARG A 130 4.20 7.43 24.26
C ARG A 130 4.01 5.90 24.23
N PRO A 131 3.94 5.25 25.40
CA PRO A 131 3.39 3.89 25.49
C PRO A 131 1.88 3.90 25.26
N ILE A 132 1.45 3.38 24.10
CA ILE A 132 0.05 3.24 23.73
C ILE A 132 -0.51 1.95 24.34
N GLU A 133 -1.67 2.06 24.96
CA GLU A 133 -2.33 0.97 25.66
C GLU A 133 -2.74 -0.15 24.69
N PHE A 134 -2.43 -1.42 25.01
CA PHE A 134 -2.75 -2.57 24.16
C PHE A 134 -4.21 -2.62 23.66
N PRO A 135 -5.24 -2.33 24.49
CA PRO A 135 -6.63 -2.34 24.03
C PRO A 135 -6.95 -1.31 22.93
N ARG A 136 -6.11 -0.30 22.73
CA ARG A 136 -6.25 0.70 21.67
C ARG A 136 -5.60 0.29 20.36
N ILE A 137 -4.72 -0.70 20.37
CA ILE A 137 -4.03 -1.17 19.17
C ILE A 137 -4.97 -2.04 18.34
N LYS A 138 -5.26 -1.59 17.11
CA LYS A 138 -6.12 -2.27 16.14
C LYS A 138 -5.43 -2.37 14.78
N GLY A 139 -5.71 -3.44 14.05
CA GLY A 139 -5.27 -3.59 12.66
C GLY A 139 -6.20 -2.89 11.66
N GLY A 140 -5.77 -2.81 10.41
CA GLY A 140 -6.66 -2.46 9.29
C GLY A 140 -7.10 -1.00 9.23
N LYS A 141 -6.36 -0.06 9.82
CA LYS A 141 -6.67 1.38 9.71
C LYS A 141 -6.74 1.79 8.23
N PRO A 142 -7.90 2.28 7.74
CA PRO A 142 -8.02 2.71 6.35
C PRO A 142 -7.19 3.97 6.11
N PHE A 143 -6.56 4.03 4.94
CA PHE A 143 -5.87 5.23 4.51
C PHE A 143 -6.88 6.36 4.24
N ASN A 144 -6.62 7.55 4.80
CA ASN A 144 -7.46 8.72 4.58
C ASN A 144 -7.10 9.40 3.25
N ILE A 145 -7.93 9.21 2.23
CA ILE A 145 -7.71 9.81 0.91
C ILE A 145 -8.00 11.31 0.83
N ASP A 146 -8.56 11.92 1.87
CA ASP A 146 -8.80 13.37 1.90
C ASP A 146 -7.59 14.16 2.41
N LEU A 147 -6.47 13.48 2.70
CA LEU A 147 -5.25 14.15 3.12
C LEU A 147 -4.77 15.12 2.02
N PRO A 148 -4.47 16.39 2.35
CA PRO A 148 -4.13 17.39 1.34
C PRO A 148 -2.97 16.97 0.43
N TRP A 149 -1.93 16.36 0.99
CA TRP A 149 -0.77 15.89 0.23
C TRP A 149 -1.13 14.78 -0.75
N PHE A 150 -2.12 13.94 -0.44
CA PHE A 150 -2.54 12.85 -1.32
C PHE A 150 -3.30 13.39 -2.53
N GLY A 151 -4.21 14.35 -2.31
CA GLY A 151 -4.86 15.07 -3.41
C GLY A 151 -3.86 15.83 -4.30
N GLN A 152 -2.83 16.44 -3.70
CA GLN A 152 -1.75 17.09 -4.45
C GLN A 152 -0.93 16.09 -5.28
N LEU A 153 -0.60 14.92 -4.72
CA LEU A 153 0.08 13.83 -5.43
C LEU A 153 -0.76 13.36 -6.63
N LEU A 154 -2.05 13.10 -6.44
CA LEU A 154 -2.94 12.68 -7.52
C LEU A 154 -3.00 13.73 -8.63
N LYS A 155 -3.13 15.01 -8.25
CA LYS A 155 -3.11 16.13 -9.20
C LYS A 155 -1.79 16.22 -9.96
N SER A 156 -0.65 16.04 -9.29
CA SER A 156 0.66 16.17 -9.93
C SER A 156 0.95 15.08 -10.96
N ILE A 157 0.39 13.88 -10.76
CA ILE A 157 0.47 12.77 -11.72
C ILE A 157 -0.73 12.71 -12.68
N GLY A 158 -1.67 13.65 -12.57
CA GLY A 158 -2.88 13.75 -13.39
C GLY A 158 -3.95 12.69 -13.11
N GLN A 159 -3.83 11.90 -12.03
CA GLN A 159 -4.76 10.84 -11.69
C GLN A 159 -6.00 11.40 -10.97
N THR A 160 -7.19 11.00 -11.40
CA THR A 160 -8.45 11.40 -10.74
C THR A 160 -8.60 10.68 -9.40
N GLN A 161 -8.98 11.43 -8.36
CA GLN A 161 -9.36 10.84 -7.07
C GLN A 161 -10.69 10.11 -7.21
N GLY A 162 -10.68 8.79 -6.97
CA GLY A 162 -11.88 7.98 -6.92
C GLY A 162 -12.60 8.02 -5.57
N ALA A 163 -13.73 7.32 -5.50
CA ALA A 163 -14.54 7.27 -4.29
C ALA A 163 -13.83 6.59 -3.11
N LYS A 164 -14.18 7.01 -1.89
CA LYS A 164 -13.79 6.27 -0.68
C LYS A 164 -14.40 4.87 -0.72
N MET A 165 -13.60 3.88 -0.37
CA MET A 165 -14.07 2.49 -0.23
C MET A 165 -14.12 2.15 1.26
N SER A 166 -15.19 1.49 1.68
CA SER A 166 -15.25 0.84 2.99
C SER A 166 -14.44 -0.45 2.91
N VAL A 167 -13.42 -0.60 3.76
CA VAL A 167 -12.69 -1.86 3.89
C VAL A 167 -13.39 -2.69 4.97
N LYS A 168 -13.63 -3.97 4.72
CA LYS A 168 -14.19 -4.89 5.71
C LYS A 168 -13.09 -5.27 6.70
N HIS A 169 -12.85 -4.43 7.70
CA HIS A 169 -11.96 -4.72 8.81
C HIS A 169 -12.67 -4.43 10.13
#